data_AF-A0A918JAC6-F1
#
_entry.id   AF-A0A918JAC6-F1
#
_cell.length_a   1.000
_cell.length_b   1.000
_cell.length_c   1.000
_cell.angle_alpha   90.00
_cell.angle_beta   90.00
_cell.angle_gamma   90.00
#
_symmetry.space_group_name_H-M   'P 1'
#
loop_
_entity.id
_entity.type
_entity.pdbx_description
1 polymer ?
#
loop_
_entity_poly.entity_id
_entity_poly.type
_entity_poly.pdbx_seq_one_letter_code
_entity_poly.pdbx_strand_id
1 'polypeptide(L)'
;MVEQRRLTSLSDAGPASAIINCAGLGASNLVPDPDLRPIRGQHVVATNPGLTEFFSEDTGLSPDLLCFYPHGDTVVLGGTAIDGEGDLASDDKGAVGILARCAEVEPRLAQTRVLEHRIGARPTRATVRVEEEVREDGTVVVHNYGHGGAGVTLSWGCAEETRALLSVK
;
A
#
# COMPACT_ATOMS: atom_id res chain seq x y z
N MET A 1 -22.61 -13.06 7.78
CA MET A 1 -22.61 -12.02 8.83
C MET A 1 -21.20 -11.46 8.91
N VAL A 2 -21.04 -10.14 8.87
CA VAL A 2 -19.73 -9.47 8.96
C VAL A 2 -19.71 -8.70 10.27
N GLU A 3 -18.68 -8.92 11.08
CA GLU A 3 -18.45 -8.20 12.33
C GLU A 3 -17.26 -7.26 12.16
N GLN A 4 -17.33 -6.06 12.72
CA GLN A 4 -16.23 -5.12 12.77
C GLN A 4 -15.79 -4.93 14.22
N ARG A 5 -14.53 -5.27 14.51
CA ARG A 5 -13.90 -5.05 15.81
C ARG A 5 -12.42 -4.78 15.64
N ARG A 6 -11.84 -4.04 16.58
CA ARG A 6 -10.39 -3.84 16.68
C ARG A 6 -9.77 -5.03 17.40
N LEU A 7 -8.72 -5.60 16.80
CA LEU A 7 -7.91 -6.64 17.42
C LEU A 7 -6.57 -6.05 17.87
N THR A 8 -6.08 -6.52 19.01
CA THR A 8 -4.75 -6.24 19.57
C THR A 8 -3.87 -7.48 19.59
N SER A 9 -4.46 -8.67 19.40
CA SER A 9 -3.77 -9.94 19.19
C SER A 9 -4.60 -10.83 18.25
N LEU A 10 -3.99 -11.87 17.67
CA LEU A 10 -4.76 -12.87 16.92
C LEU A 10 -5.73 -13.67 17.82
N SER A 11 -5.43 -13.80 19.12
CA SER A 11 -6.30 -14.49 20.08
C SER A 11 -7.60 -13.71 20.36
N ASP A 12 -7.61 -12.40 20.14
CA ASP A 12 -8.80 -11.56 20.26
C ASP A 12 -9.87 -11.95 19.23
N ALA A 13 -9.49 -12.70 18.19
CA ALA A 13 -10.42 -13.26 17.22
C ALA A 13 -11.38 -14.30 17.85
N GLY A 14 -11.06 -14.84 19.02
CA GLY A 14 -11.81 -15.93 19.64
C GLY A 14 -11.61 -17.27 18.91
N PRO A 15 -12.39 -18.31 19.28
CA PRO A 15 -12.23 -19.64 18.69
C PRO A 15 -12.48 -19.63 17.18
N ALA A 16 -11.48 -20.08 16.42
CA ALA A 16 -11.55 -20.18 14.96
C ALA A 16 -10.77 -21.42 14.50
N SER A 17 -11.26 -22.07 13.44
CA SER A 17 -10.50 -23.13 12.77
C SER A 17 -9.40 -22.58 11.86
N ALA A 18 -9.60 -21.36 11.34
CA ALA A 18 -8.61 -20.63 10.55
C ALA A 18 -8.71 -19.11 10.72
N ILE A 19 -7.57 -18.42 10.64
CA ILE A 19 -7.44 -16.96 10.63
C ILE A 19 -6.59 -16.57 9.42
N ILE A 20 -7.08 -15.63 8.60
CA ILE A 20 -6.30 -15.05 7.51
C ILE A 20 -5.85 -13.65 7.94
N ASN A 21 -4.56 -13.49 8.24
CA ASN A 21 -3.98 -12.22 8.67
C ASN A 21 -3.60 -11.36 7.46
N CYS A 22 -4.52 -10.49 7.03
CA CYS A 22 -4.32 -9.50 5.97
C CYS A 22 -4.15 -8.07 6.51
N ALA A 23 -3.57 -7.89 7.71
CA ALA A 23 -3.60 -6.62 8.44
C ALA A 23 -2.64 -5.53 7.88
N GLY A 24 -1.87 -5.80 6.82
CA GLY A 24 -0.90 -4.84 6.27
C GLY A 24 0.11 -4.40 7.33
N LEU A 25 0.29 -3.09 7.53
CA LEU A 25 1.16 -2.56 8.60
C LEU A 25 0.65 -2.92 9.99
N GLY A 26 -0.65 -3.16 10.16
CA GLY A 26 -1.23 -3.58 11.44
C GLY A 26 -0.76 -4.96 11.88
N ALA A 27 -0.18 -5.77 10.99
CA ALA A 27 0.31 -7.10 11.33
C ALA A 27 1.41 -7.06 12.41
N SER A 28 2.22 -5.99 12.47
CA SER A 28 3.25 -5.81 13.51
C SER A 28 2.69 -5.71 14.93
N ASN A 29 1.40 -5.33 15.07
CA ASN A 29 0.71 -5.33 16.35
C ASN A 29 0.12 -6.71 16.71
N LEU A 30 -0.01 -7.60 15.73
CA LEU A 30 -0.66 -8.91 15.90
C LEU A 30 0.37 -10.03 16.06
N VAL A 31 1.49 -9.95 15.33
CA VAL A 31 2.61 -10.88 15.35
C VAL A 31 3.94 -10.12 15.23
N PRO A 32 5.00 -10.52 15.96
CA PRO A 32 6.32 -9.93 15.77
C PRO A 32 6.85 -10.21 14.35
N ASP A 33 7.10 -9.15 13.57
CA ASP A 33 7.68 -9.25 12.23
C ASP A 33 8.62 -8.06 12.00
N PRO A 34 9.93 -8.22 12.26
CA PRO A 34 10.90 -7.13 12.13
C PRO A 34 11.17 -6.73 10.67
N ASP A 35 10.78 -7.56 9.70
CA ASP A 35 10.97 -7.26 8.28
C ASP A 35 9.88 -6.32 7.74
N LEU A 36 8.77 -6.19 8.48
CA LEU A 36 7.65 -5.32 8.11
C LEU A 36 7.92 -3.88 8.54
N ARG A 37 8.00 -2.99 7.56
CA ARG A 37 8.25 -1.57 7.77
C ARG A 37 7.41 -0.70 6.83
N PRO A 38 7.11 0.54 7.21
CA PRO A 38 6.39 1.45 6.34
C PRO A 38 7.32 2.06 5.28
N ILE A 39 6.78 2.30 4.09
CA ILE A 39 7.35 3.26 3.13
C ILE A 39 6.30 4.35 2.90
N ARG A 40 6.53 5.55 3.42
CA ARG A 40 5.65 6.70 3.24
C ARG A 40 5.59 7.09 1.77
N GLY A 41 4.38 7.27 1.26
CA GLY A 41 4.14 7.79 -0.07
C GLY A 41 3.13 8.91 -0.04
N GLN A 42 3.42 9.94 -0.83
CA GLN A 42 2.56 11.07 -1.04
C GLN A 42 2.23 11.21 -2.52
N HIS A 43 0.96 11.49 -2.80
CA HIS A 43 0.44 11.85 -4.11
C HIS A 43 -0.31 13.18 -4.04
N VAL A 44 -0.38 13.88 -5.17
CA VAL A 44 -1.21 15.06 -5.38
C VAL A 44 -2.31 14.69 -6.35
N VAL A 45 -3.57 14.92 -5.99
CA VAL A 45 -4.71 14.79 -6.90
C VAL A 45 -5.02 16.17 -7.45
N ALA A 46 -5.06 16.31 -8.77
CA ALA A 46 -5.33 17.57 -9.46
C ALA A 46 -6.40 17.40 -10.54
N THR A 47 -6.90 18.51 -11.08
CA THR A 47 -7.76 18.50 -12.26
C THR A 47 -7.01 17.91 -13.46
N ASN A 48 -7.65 17.04 -14.23
CA ASN A 48 -7.05 16.47 -15.43
C ASN A 48 -7.13 17.45 -16.62
N PRO A 49 -6.02 17.86 -17.25
CA PRO A 49 -6.04 18.73 -18.43
C PRO A 49 -6.38 17.97 -19.74
N GLY A 50 -7.09 16.84 -19.64
CA GLY A 50 -7.44 15.98 -20.78
C GLY A 50 -6.40 14.89 -21.10
N LEU A 51 -5.60 14.46 -20.12
CA LEU A 51 -4.73 13.29 -20.26
C LEU A 51 -5.58 12.02 -20.31
N THR A 52 -5.28 11.15 -21.26
CA THR A 52 -5.92 9.83 -21.44
C THR A 52 -4.95 8.67 -21.25
N GLU A 53 -3.65 8.96 -21.23
CA GLU A 53 -2.58 7.99 -21.07
C GLU A 53 -1.85 8.24 -19.75
N PHE A 54 -1.38 7.17 -19.12
CA PHE A 54 -0.57 7.28 -17.91
C PHE A 54 0.91 7.44 -18.26
N PHE A 55 1.68 7.94 -17.32
CA PHE A 55 3.13 7.91 -17.34
C PHE A 55 3.65 7.33 -16.04
N SER A 56 4.72 6.55 -16.13
CA SER A 56 5.44 6.03 -14.97
C SER A 56 6.89 5.82 -15.36
N GLU A 57 7.80 6.44 -14.63
CA GLU A 57 9.23 6.25 -14.80
C GLU A 57 9.79 5.35 -13.68
N ASP A 58 10.74 4.48 -14.04
CA ASP A 58 11.56 3.80 -13.05
C ASP A 58 12.64 4.76 -12.56
N THR A 59 12.43 5.30 -11.36
CA THR A 59 13.36 6.23 -10.70
C THR A 59 14.42 5.50 -9.87
N GLY A 60 14.53 4.17 -10.00
CA GLY A 60 15.45 3.35 -9.22
C GLY A 60 15.24 3.49 -7.72
N LEU A 61 16.31 3.85 -6.99
CA LEU A 61 16.29 4.04 -5.54
C LEU A 61 15.90 5.47 -5.11
N SER A 62 15.56 6.35 -6.05
CA SER A 62 15.13 7.72 -5.72
C SER A 62 13.87 7.69 -4.85
N PRO A 63 13.83 8.46 -3.74
CA PRO A 63 12.61 8.64 -2.97
C PRO A 63 11.60 9.56 -3.70
N ASP A 64 12.05 10.28 -4.72
CA ASP A 64 11.23 11.10 -5.60
C ASP A 64 10.79 10.27 -6.79
N LEU A 65 9.57 9.74 -6.73
CA LEU A 65 8.93 9.01 -7.81
C LEU A 65 8.34 10.00 -8.83
N LEU A 66 8.18 9.52 -10.06
CA LEU A 66 7.58 10.28 -11.16
C LEU A 66 6.56 9.41 -11.91
N CYS A 67 5.28 9.70 -11.68
CA CYS A 67 4.19 9.08 -12.39
C CYS A 67 2.95 9.99 -12.41
N PHE A 68 2.08 9.80 -13.39
CA PHE A 68 0.76 10.38 -13.38
C PHE A 68 -0.27 9.43 -13.99
N TYR A 69 -1.40 9.28 -13.30
CA TYR A 69 -2.48 8.36 -13.67
C TYR A 69 -3.78 9.15 -13.86
N PRO A 70 -4.28 9.29 -15.10
CA PRO A 70 -5.56 9.95 -15.35
C PRO A 70 -6.76 9.11 -14.87
N HIS A 71 -7.72 9.77 -14.24
CA HIS A 71 -8.97 9.21 -13.73
C HIS A 71 -10.13 10.15 -14.09
N GLY A 72 -10.53 10.14 -15.36
CA GLY A 72 -11.60 11.03 -15.87
C GLY A 72 -11.21 12.50 -15.70
N ASP A 73 -11.99 13.25 -14.92
CA ASP A 73 -11.77 14.69 -14.68
C ASP A 73 -10.61 14.99 -13.72
N THR A 74 -9.98 13.96 -13.15
CA THR A 74 -8.87 14.10 -12.20
C THR A 74 -7.64 13.33 -12.66
N VAL A 75 -6.46 13.73 -12.16
CA VAL A 75 -5.20 13.03 -12.38
C VAL A 75 -4.50 12.88 -11.03
N VAL A 76 -3.99 11.67 -10.76
CA VAL A 76 -3.16 11.41 -9.59
C VAL A 76 -1.71 11.56 -10.00
N LEU A 77 -1.01 12.49 -9.36
CA LEU A 77 0.40 12.79 -9.57
C LEU A 77 1.20 12.15 -8.45
N GLY A 78 2.18 11.34 -8.84
CA GLY A 78 3.07 10.66 -7.92
C GLY A 78 4.53 10.98 -8.21
N GLY A 79 5.40 10.84 -7.24
CA GLY A 79 5.08 10.62 -5.83
C GLY A 79 6.32 10.62 -4.97
N THR A 80 6.19 10.13 -3.74
CA THR A 80 7.32 9.87 -2.87
C THR A 80 7.37 8.41 -2.38
N ALA A 81 8.55 7.97 -1.99
CA ALA A 81 8.85 6.71 -1.35
C ALA A 81 9.92 6.90 -0.27
N ILE A 82 9.50 7.29 0.93
CA ILE A 82 10.41 7.51 2.07
C ILE A 82 10.41 6.26 2.94
N ASP A 83 11.51 5.52 2.90
CA ASP A 83 11.65 4.25 3.62
C ASP A 83 11.75 4.46 5.14
N GLY A 84 11.14 3.56 5.92
CA GLY A 84 11.11 3.58 7.37
C GLY A 84 10.10 4.58 7.97
N GLU A 85 9.54 5.48 7.17
CA GLU A 85 8.59 6.48 7.63
C GLU A 85 7.14 6.02 7.47
N GLY A 86 6.37 6.13 8.56
CA GLY A 86 4.95 5.76 8.62
C GLY A 86 4.00 6.91 8.92
N ASP A 87 4.53 8.11 9.19
CA ASP A 87 3.73 9.28 9.51
C ASP A 87 2.89 9.76 8.30
N LEU A 88 1.65 10.14 8.59
CA LEU A 88 0.67 10.58 7.61
C LEU A 88 0.48 12.11 7.60
N ALA A 89 1.32 12.85 8.33
CA ALA A 89 1.30 14.31 8.32
C ALA A 89 1.46 14.87 6.89
N SER A 90 0.83 16.02 6.66
CA SER A 90 0.94 16.76 5.41
C SER A 90 2.37 17.25 5.18
N ASP A 91 2.83 17.18 3.93
CA ASP A 91 4.12 17.72 3.51
C ASP A 91 3.94 18.55 2.22
N ASP A 92 3.82 19.86 2.40
CA ASP A 92 3.60 20.81 1.29
C ASP A 92 4.82 20.92 0.38
N LYS A 93 6.04 20.72 0.91
CA LYS A 93 7.26 20.74 0.11
C LYS A 93 7.28 19.54 -0.84
N GLY A 94 6.94 18.35 -0.33
CA GLY A 94 6.76 17.15 -1.15
C GLY A 94 5.70 17.33 -2.24
N ALA A 95 4.57 17.97 -1.91
CA ALA A 95 3.52 18.24 -2.91
C ALA A 95 4.01 19.17 -4.04
N VAL A 96 4.72 20.25 -3.71
CA VAL A 96 5.32 21.15 -4.71
C VAL A 96 6.34 20.42 -5.58
N GLY A 97 7.18 19.57 -4.98
CA GLY A 97 8.16 18.76 -5.71
C GLY A 97 7.52 17.79 -6.70
N ILE A 98 6.45 17.09 -6.29
CA ILE A 98 5.69 16.18 -7.17
C ILE A 98 5.13 16.93 -8.38
N LEU A 99 4.48 18.08 -8.15
CA LEU A 99 3.90 18.89 -9.22
C LEU A 99 4.97 19.38 -10.21
N ALA A 100 6.09 19.88 -9.70
CA ALA A 100 7.20 20.37 -10.51
C ALA A 100 7.74 19.26 -11.43
N ARG A 101 8.08 18.09 -10.87
CA ARG A 101 8.59 16.94 -11.65
C ARG A 101 7.59 16.46 -12.69
N CYS A 102 6.30 16.38 -12.35
CA CYS A 102 5.28 15.96 -13.31
C CYS A 102 5.12 16.99 -14.44
N ALA A 103 5.20 18.28 -14.13
CA ALA A 103 5.09 19.37 -15.12
C ALA A 103 6.31 19.46 -16.05
N GLU A 104 7.48 18.98 -15.64
CA GLU A 104 8.65 18.88 -16.53
C GLU A 104 8.41 17.87 -17.66
N VAL A 105 7.68 16.79 -17.40
CA VAL A 105 7.34 15.76 -18.40
C VAL A 105 6.08 16.14 -19.20
N GLU A 106 5.05 16.64 -18.54
CA GLU A 106 3.79 17.04 -19.15
C GLU A 106 3.45 18.49 -18.76
N PRO A 107 3.83 19.48 -19.59
CA PRO A 107 3.69 20.90 -19.26
C PRO A 107 2.25 21.36 -18.97
N ARG A 108 1.23 20.67 -19.48
CA ARG A 108 -0.17 21.00 -19.17
C ARG A 108 -0.49 20.83 -17.67
N LEU A 109 0.25 19.97 -16.97
CA LEU A 109 0.07 19.77 -15.53
C LEU A 109 0.41 21.00 -14.69
N ALA A 110 1.26 21.92 -15.20
CA ALA A 110 1.61 23.16 -14.52
C ALA A 110 0.41 24.10 -14.27
N GLN A 111 -0.66 23.95 -15.06
CA GLN A 111 -1.87 24.78 -14.97
C GLN A 111 -3.01 24.08 -14.21
N THR A 112 -2.78 22.87 -13.70
CA THR A 112 -3.82 22.11 -13.02
C THR A 112 -4.07 22.64 -11.62
N ARG A 113 -5.33 22.57 -11.18
CA ARG A 113 -5.70 22.93 -9.82
C ARG A 113 -5.58 21.70 -8.92
N VAL A 114 -4.80 21.82 -7.85
CA VAL A 114 -4.73 20.82 -6.79
C VAL A 114 -6.09 20.69 -6.11
N LEU A 115 -6.55 19.46 -5.94
CA LEU A 115 -7.83 19.10 -5.32
C LEU A 115 -7.62 18.45 -3.96
N GLU A 116 -6.60 17.60 -3.81
CA GLU A 116 -6.37 16.79 -2.62
C GLU A 116 -4.91 16.37 -2.50
N HIS A 117 -4.39 16.23 -1.28
CA HIS A 117 -3.12 15.57 -1.00
C HIS A 117 -3.42 14.22 -0.35
N ARG A 118 -2.86 13.14 -0.90
CA ARG A 118 -3.03 11.78 -0.35
C ARG A 118 -1.71 11.26 0.18
N ILE A 119 -1.68 10.96 1.48
CA ILE A 119 -0.51 10.41 2.16
C ILE A 119 -0.87 9.03 2.69
N GLY A 120 0.00 8.06 2.47
CA GLY A 120 -0.17 6.69 2.94
C GLY A 120 1.16 6.04 3.27
N ALA A 121 1.10 4.95 4.04
CA ALA A 121 2.27 4.15 4.38
C ALA A 121 2.13 2.76 3.76
N ARG A 122 3.04 2.42 2.84
CA ARG A 122 3.04 1.11 2.17
C ARG A 122 3.52 0.03 3.15
N PRO A 123 2.79 -1.08 3.35
CA PRO A 123 3.19 -2.18 4.22
C PRO A 123 4.28 -3.02 3.56
N THR A 124 5.55 -2.68 3.73
CA THR A 124 6.63 -3.27 2.94
C THR A 124 7.41 -4.31 3.72
N ARG A 125 7.67 -5.46 3.09
CA ARG A 125 8.67 -6.46 3.51
C ARG A 125 9.64 -6.69 2.36
N ALA A 126 10.80 -7.30 2.65
CA ALA A 126 11.74 -7.73 1.62
C ALA A 126 11.10 -8.77 0.67
N THR A 127 10.28 -9.66 1.25
CA THR A 127 9.47 -10.64 0.52
C THR A 127 8.03 -10.57 1.05
N VAL A 128 7.04 -10.68 0.18
CA VAL A 128 5.63 -10.77 0.60
C VAL A 128 5.45 -12.00 1.51
N ARG A 129 4.77 -11.84 2.64
CA ARG A 129 4.47 -12.96 3.54
C ARG A 129 3.17 -13.61 3.07
N VAL A 130 3.26 -14.76 2.40
CA VAL A 130 2.13 -15.67 2.16
C VAL A 130 2.53 -17.05 2.67
N GLU A 131 2.17 -17.37 3.91
CA GLU A 131 2.61 -18.60 4.57
C GLU A 131 1.63 -19.05 5.66
N GLU A 132 1.66 -20.35 5.97
CA GLU A 132 0.85 -20.97 7.01
C GLU A 132 1.65 -21.15 8.31
N GLU A 133 0.98 -20.89 9.43
CA GLU A 133 1.42 -21.24 10.78
C GLU A 133 0.28 -21.99 11.51
N VAL A 134 0.59 -23.11 12.17
CA VAL A 134 -0.36 -23.81 13.04
C VAL A 134 -0.07 -23.43 14.48
N ARG A 135 -1.05 -22.82 15.16
CA ARG A 135 -0.92 -22.46 16.58
C ARG A 135 -1.07 -23.69 17.48
N GLU A 136 -0.63 -23.57 18.73
CA GLU A 136 -0.72 -24.65 19.74
C GLU A 136 -2.14 -25.16 19.97
N ASP A 137 -3.15 -24.31 19.80
CA ASP A 137 -4.57 -24.66 19.93
C ASP A 137 -5.17 -25.31 18.66
N GLY A 138 -4.34 -25.57 17.64
CA GLY A 138 -4.74 -26.16 16.37
C GLY A 138 -5.33 -25.17 15.35
N THR A 139 -5.47 -23.89 15.71
CA THR A 139 -5.90 -22.84 14.78
C THR A 139 -4.86 -22.68 13.67
N VAL A 140 -5.29 -22.71 12.40
CA VAL A 140 -4.41 -22.34 11.29
C VAL A 140 -4.44 -20.85 11.05
N VAL A 141 -3.28 -20.24 10.97
CA VAL A 141 -3.09 -18.84 10.61
C VAL A 141 -2.41 -18.79 9.26
N VAL A 142 -3.04 -18.14 8.29
CA VAL A 142 -2.38 -17.82 7.01
C VAL A 142 -2.06 -16.33 7.01
N HIS A 143 -0.78 -16.02 6.97
CA HIS A 143 -0.30 -14.64 6.83
C HIS A 143 -0.39 -14.23 5.36
N ASN A 144 -0.91 -13.04 5.07
CA ASN A 144 -0.96 -12.47 3.73
C ASN A 144 -0.80 -10.94 3.81
N TYR A 145 0.44 -10.50 3.97
CA TYR A 145 0.76 -9.07 4.10
C TYR A 145 2.21 -8.77 3.66
N GLY A 146 2.61 -7.49 3.72
CA GLY A 146 3.97 -7.07 3.35
C GLY A 146 4.15 -6.76 1.86
N HIS A 147 3.07 -6.44 1.15
CA HIS A 147 3.06 -6.26 -0.30
C HIS A 147 3.73 -4.97 -0.83
N GLY A 148 4.13 -4.06 0.06
CA GLY A 148 4.68 -2.76 -0.32
C GLY A 148 3.77 -1.99 -1.28
N GLY A 149 4.36 -1.40 -2.33
CA GLY A 149 3.63 -0.68 -3.38
C GLY A 149 2.91 -1.56 -4.40
N ALA A 150 3.10 -2.88 -4.37
CA ALA A 150 2.59 -3.81 -5.38
C ALA A 150 1.32 -4.58 -4.94
N GLY A 151 0.73 -4.22 -3.80
CA GLY A 151 -0.40 -4.99 -3.21
C GLY A 151 -1.59 -5.18 -4.14
N VAL A 152 -1.98 -4.15 -4.91
CA VAL A 152 -3.07 -4.28 -5.88
C VAL A 152 -2.69 -5.24 -7.01
N THR A 153 -1.50 -5.08 -7.58
CA THR A 153 -0.99 -5.92 -8.68
C THR A 153 -0.89 -7.40 -8.27
N LEU A 154 -0.45 -7.67 -7.03
CA LEU A 154 -0.24 -9.03 -6.52
C LEU A 154 -1.49 -9.65 -5.89
N SER A 155 -2.57 -8.88 -5.70
CA SER A 155 -3.72 -9.25 -4.86
C SER A 155 -4.33 -10.61 -5.22
N TRP A 156 -4.63 -10.84 -6.51
CA TRP A 156 -5.24 -12.09 -6.97
C TRP A 156 -4.32 -13.30 -6.77
N GLY A 157 -3.04 -13.18 -7.11
CA GLY A 157 -2.08 -14.28 -6.93
C GLY A 157 -1.89 -14.64 -5.44
N CYS A 158 -1.76 -13.62 -4.59
CA CYS A 158 -1.65 -13.85 -3.14
C CYS A 158 -2.94 -14.44 -2.54
N ALA A 159 -4.12 -14.06 -3.04
CA ALA A 159 -5.39 -14.63 -2.61
C ALA A 159 -5.55 -16.10 -3.03
N GLU A 160 -5.13 -16.44 -4.25
CA GLU A 160 -5.10 -17.83 -4.74
C GLU A 160 -4.16 -18.70 -3.90
N GLU A 161 -2.95 -18.22 -3.60
CA GLU A 161 -1.99 -18.91 -2.75
C GLU A 161 -2.52 -19.09 -1.32
N THR A 162 -3.12 -18.04 -0.74
CA THR A 162 -3.80 -18.11 0.57
C THR A 162 -4.88 -19.19 0.58
N ARG A 163 -5.69 -19.28 -0.48
CA ARG A 163 -6.73 -20.31 -0.60
C ARG A 163 -6.13 -21.72 -0.70
N ALA A 164 -5.03 -21.88 -1.44
CA ALA A 164 -4.35 -23.16 -1.60
C ALA A 164 -3.84 -23.69 -0.25
N LEU A 165 -3.22 -22.82 0.57
CA LEU A 165 -2.76 -23.17 1.92
C LEU A 165 -3.92 -23.65 2.82
N LEU A 166 -5.08 -22.99 2.75
CA LEU A 166 -6.27 -23.40 3.51
C LEU A 166 -6.87 -24.74 3.06
N SER A 167 -6.58 -25.18 1.82
CA SER A 167 -7.18 -26.37 1.21
C SER A 167 -6.39 -27.65 1.47
N VAL A 168 -5.18 -27.57 2.04
CA VAL A 168 -4.38 -28.73 2.42
C VAL A 168 -4.82 -29.20 3.82
N LYS A 169 -6.09 -29.61 3.95
CA LYS A 169 -6.65 -30.20 5.17
C LYS A 169 -7.75 -31.21 4.87
#